data_AF-A0A7V9HBM6-F1
#
_entry.id   AF-A0A7V9HBM6-F1
#
_cell.length_a   1.000
_cell.length_b   1.000
_cell.length_c   1.000
_cell.angle_alpha   90.00
_cell.angle_beta   90.00
_cell.angle_gamma   90.00
#
_symmetry.space_group_name_H-M   'P 1'
#
loop_
_entity.id
_entity.type
_entity.pdbx_description
1 polymer ?
#
loop_
_entity_poly.entity_id
_entity_poly.type
_entity_poly.pdbx_seq_one_letter_code
_entity_poly.pdbx_strand_id
1 'polypeptide(L)'
;MVITLAELFLCEQHAQIALASKGCHYGAVLPLLSDSGPIIGDRLLDECLSIRDGHLFMEQCDVVELANRYGTPLHLLSADQLRRRFELLTRAFTAAWPEGPVELLPSVKASFTAAAWRLL
;
A
#
# COMPACT_ATOMS: atom_id res chain seq x y z
N MET A 1 11.49 19.56 12.82
CA MET A 1 10.26 19.80 12.03
C MET A 1 9.34 18.59 12.19
N VAL A 2 8.05 18.80 12.47
CA VAL A 2 7.06 17.71 12.63
C VAL A 2 6.23 17.61 11.35
N ILE A 3 6.30 16.48 10.65
CA ILE A 3 5.50 16.22 9.45
C ILE A 3 4.44 15.19 9.79
N THR A 4 3.17 15.56 9.58
CA THR A 4 2.05 14.63 9.70
C THR A 4 1.76 14.01 8.34
N LEU A 5 1.77 12.68 8.25
CA LEU A 5 1.55 11.90 7.00
C LEU A 5 0.10 11.96 6.46
N ALA A 6 -0.65 12.99 6.84
CA ALA A 6 -2.07 13.14 6.59
C ALA A 6 -2.45 13.22 5.10
N GLU A 7 -1.57 13.72 4.23
CA GLU A 7 -1.90 14.04 2.83
C GLU A 7 -1.48 12.96 1.82
N LEU A 8 -0.47 12.14 2.13
CA LEU A 8 0.00 11.10 1.20
C LEU A 8 -0.82 9.80 1.26
N PHE A 9 -1.43 9.49 2.41
CA PHE A 9 -2.05 8.17 2.64
C PHE A 9 -3.53 8.08 2.22
N LEU A 10 -4.25 9.22 2.23
CA LEU A 10 -5.66 9.27 1.84
C LEU A 10 -5.88 9.09 0.33
N CYS A 11 -4.88 9.41 -0.49
CA CYS A 11 -4.95 9.20 -1.94
C CYS A 11 -4.82 7.71 -2.30
N GLU A 12 -3.97 6.94 -1.61
CA GLU A 12 -3.77 5.52 -1.91
C GLU A 12 -4.84 4.60 -1.30
N GLN A 13 -5.27 4.82 -0.05
CA GLN A 13 -6.17 3.86 0.62
C GLN A 13 -7.64 3.93 0.18
N HIS A 14 -8.15 5.12 -0.15
CA HIS A 14 -9.49 5.22 -0.74
C HIS A 14 -9.53 4.76 -2.20
N ALA A 15 -8.41 4.82 -2.92
CA ALA A 15 -8.34 4.31 -4.29
C ALA A 15 -8.45 2.78 -4.31
N GLN A 16 -7.72 2.05 -3.45
CA GLN A 16 -7.70 0.57 -3.51
C GLN A 16 -9.04 -0.10 -3.14
N ILE A 17 -9.80 0.44 -2.18
CA ILE A 17 -11.11 -0.12 -1.79
C ILE A 17 -12.21 0.27 -2.81
N ALA A 18 -12.14 1.47 -3.40
CA ALA A 18 -13.11 1.90 -4.41
C ALA A 18 -12.91 1.19 -5.77
N LEU A 19 -11.66 0.93 -6.17
CA LEU A 19 -11.31 0.33 -7.46
C LEU A 19 -11.67 -1.16 -7.56
N ALA A 20 -11.78 -1.88 -6.44
CA ALA A 20 -12.21 -3.28 -6.43
C ALA A 20 -13.74 -3.45 -6.59
N SER A 21 -14.55 -2.40 -6.33
CA SER A 21 -16.01 -2.51 -6.31
C SER A 21 -16.73 -1.76 -7.45
N LYS A 22 -16.07 -0.85 -8.15
CA LYS A 22 -16.66 -0.10 -9.26
C LYS A 22 -15.68 0.02 -10.41
N GLY A 23 -15.93 -0.71 -11.49
CA GLY A 23 -15.22 -0.58 -12.76
C GLY A 23 -15.41 0.82 -13.35
N CYS A 24 -14.65 1.80 -12.88
CA CYS A 24 -14.66 3.15 -13.40
C CYS A 24 -13.26 3.76 -13.40
N HIS A 25 -12.93 4.34 -14.55
CA HIS A 25 -11.64 4.82 -14.99
C HIS A 25 -11.11 6.00 -14.16
N TYR A 26 -9.83 5.96 -13.79
CA TYR A 26 -9.02 7.15 -13.55
C TYR A 26 -7.88 7.18 -14.57
N GLY A 27 -8.10 7.93 -15.66
CA GLY A 27 -7.05 8.37 -16.56
C GLY A 27 -6.19 9.44 -15.88
N ALA A 28 -4.88 9.40 -16.15
CA ALA A 28 -3.82 10.23 -15.58
C ALA A 28 -3.62 9.98 -14.07
N VAL A 29 -2.85 8.99 -13.64
CA VAL A 29 -1.39 9.10 -13.45
C VAL A 29 -0.67 7.71 -13.48
N LEU A 30 -1.29 6.68 -14.07
CA LEU A 30 -0.58 5.42 -14.40
C LEU A 30 -0.73 5.11 -15.90
N PRO A 31 0.29 5.31 -16.74
CA PRO A 31 0.36 4.58 -17.99
C PRO A 31 0.90 3.19 -17.66
N LEU A 32 0.07 2.15 -17.84
CA LEU A 32 0.41 0.71 -18.01
C LEU A 32 -0.43 -0.22 -17.13
N LEU A 33 -1.74 -0.25 -17.30
CA LEU A 33 -2.56 -1.38 -16.84
C LEU A 33 -3.89 -1.42 -17.62
N SER A 34 -3.81 -1.38 -18.96
CA SER A 34 -4.96 -1.72 -19.81
C SER A 34 -4.48 -2.55 -21.01
N ASP A 35 -4.26 -3.83 -20.76
CA ASP A 35 -4.41 -4.86 -21.80
C ASP A 35 -5.01 -6.08 -21.11
N SER A 36 -6.34 -6.19 -21.22
CA SER A 36 -7.12 -7.32 -20.76
C SER A 36 -7.00 -8.46 -21.77
N GLY A 37 -5.84 -9.12 -21.74
CA GLY A 37 -5.66 -10.49 -22.22
C GLY A 37 -5.70 -11.48 -21.04
N PRO A 38 -5.81 -12.79 -21.29
CA PRO A 38 -5.66 -13.79 -20.22
C PRO A 38 -4.27 -13.60 -19.58
N ILE A 39 -4.22 -13.41 -18.26
CA ILE A 39 -2.95 -13.25 -17.53
C ILE A 39 -2.30 -14.64 -17.45
N ILE A 40 -1.52 -14.97 -18.48
CA ILE A 40 -0.67 -16.15 -18.52
C ILE A 40 0.74 -15.66 -18.21
N GLY A 41 1.12 -15.68 -16.92
CA GLY A 41 2.46 -15.34 -16.45
C GLY A 41 2.51 -14.52 -15.16
N ASP A 42 3.63 -14.62 -14.45
CA ASP A 42 3.88 -13.88 -13.22
C ASP A 42 4.09 -12.39 -13.52
N ARG A 43 3.32 -11.53 -12.85
CA ARG A 43 3.37 -10.08 -13.01
C ARG A 43 3.51 -9.39 -11.66
N LEU A 44 4.57 -8.59 -11.49
CA LEU A 44 4.69 -7.68 -10.36
C LEU A 44 3.78 -6.45 -10.59
N LEU A 45 2.93 -6.12 -9.62
CA LEU A 45 2.05 -4.95 -9.64
C LEU A 45 2.63 -3.80 -8.82
N ASP A 46 3.23 -4.14 -7.67
CA ASP A 46 3.90 -3.23 -6.73
C ASP A 46 4.93 -4.05 -5.92
N GLU A 47 5.74 -3.41 -5.09
CA GLU A 47 6.76 -4.06 -4.25
C GLU A 47 6.20 -5.19 -3.37
N CYS A 48 4.93 -5.11 -2.95
CA CYS A 48 4.27 -6.10 -2.12
C CYS A 48 3.16 -6.87 -2.86
N LEU A 49 2.82 -6.54 -4.10
CA LEU A 49 1.70 -7.16 -4.83
C LEU A 49 2.18 -7.80 -6.12
N SER A 50 1.82 -9.07 -6.32
CA SER A 50 2.12 -9.79 -7.56
C SER A 50 0.96 -10.67 -7.97
N ILE A 51 0.77 -10.88 -9.27
CA ILE A 51 -0.10 -11.93 -9.80
C ILE A 51 0.80 -13.10 -10.17
N ARG A 52 0.50 -14.30 -9.66
CA ARG A 52 1.21 -15.54 -9.99
C ARG A 52 0.18 -16.60 -10.33
N ASP A 53 0.31 -17.23 -11.49
CA ASP A 53 -0.67 -18.21 -11.99
C ASP A 53 -2.14 -17.73 -11.94
N GLY A 54 -2.36 -16.43 -12.19
CA GLY A 54 -3.70 -15.81 -12.14
C GLY A 54 -4.23 -15.51 -10.73
N HIS A 55 -3.47 -15.80 -9.68
CA HIS A 55 -3.83 -15.49 -8.29
C HIS A 55 -3.12 -14.23 -7.80
N LEU A 56 -3.81 -13.42 -7.00
CA LEU A 56 -3.22 -12.24 -6.36
C LEU A 56 -2.46 -12.67 -5.09
N PHE A 57 -1.18 -12.35 -5.05
CA PHE A 57 -0.31 -12.52 -3.90
C PHE A 57 0.01 -11.16 -3.28
N MET A 58 -0.08 -11.12 -1.95
CA MET A 58 0.48 -10.06 -1.14
C MET A 58 1.70 -10.60 -0.40
N GLU A 59 2.87 -10.05 -0.72
CA GLU A 59 4.18 -10.60 -0.35
C GLU A 59 4.33 -12.07 -0.81
N GLN A 60 4.26 -13.03 0.11
CA GLN A 60 4.31 -14.46 -0.17
C GLN A 60 2.97 -15.17 0.12
N CYS A 61 1.91 -14.42 0.42
CA CYS A 61 0.61 -14.95 0.80
C CYS A 61 -0.38 -14.86 -0.36
N ASP A 62 -1.01 -15.98 -0.71
CA ASP A 62 -2.15 -16.00 -1.64
C ASP A 62 -3.39 -15.37 -0.95
N VAL A 63 -3.93 -14.31 -1.56
CA VAL A 63 -5.09 -13.60 -1.01
C VAL A 63 -6.35 -14.47 -0.99
N VAL A 64 -6.48 -15.44 -1.91
CA VAL A 64 -7.60 -16.39 -1.93
C VAL A 64 -7.50 -17.35 -0.75
N GLU A 65 -6.31 -17.84 -0.43
CA GLU A 65 -6.09 -18.69 0.75
C GLU A 65 -6.44 -17.92 2.04
N LEU A 66 -6.00 -16.66 2.14
CA LEU A 66 -6.33 -15.79 3.26
C LEU A 66 -7.84 -15.53 3.37
N ALA A 67 -8.51 -15.28 2.24
CA ALA A 67 -9.96 -15.08 2.21
C ALA A 67 -10.72 -16.35 2.65
N ASN A 68 -10.28 -17.53 2.23
CA ASN A 68 -10.87 -18.80 2.66
C ASN A 68 -10.63 -19.07 4.16
N ARG A 69 -9.46 -18.68 4.68
CA ARG A 69 -9.08 -18.91 6.08
C ARG A 69 -9.76 -17.94 7.05
N TYR A 70 -9.84 -16.66 6.71
CA TYR A 70 -10.29 -15.60 7.62
C TYR A 70 -11.68 -15.04 7.29
N GLY A 71 -12.24 -15.40 6.13
CA GLY A 71 -13.54 -14.90 5.65
C GLY A 71 -13.44 -13.49 5.05
N THR A 72 -14.52 -13.06 4.38
CA THR A 72 -14.62 -11.75 3.73
C THR A 72 -15.76 -10.91 4.32
N PRO A 73 -15.63 -9.57 4.41
CA PRO A 73 -14.53 -8.74 3.89
C PRO A 73 -13.25 -8.84 4.72
N LEU A 74 -12.10 -8.86 4.04
CA LEU A 74 -10.76 -8.94 4.65
C LEU A 74 -9.90 -7.76 4.19
N HIS A 75 -9.30 -7.05 5.14
CA HIS A 75 -8.33 -5.99 4.87
C HIS A 75 -6.93 -6.50 5.23
N LEU A 76 -6.00 -6.36 4.29
CA LEU A 76 -4.60 -6.78 4.45
C LEU A 76 -3.69 -5.55 4.50
N LEU A 77 -2.62 -5.65 5.28
CA LEU A 77 -1.59 -4.62 5.40
C LEU A 77 -0.21 -5.28 5.35
N SER A 78 0.69 -4.75 4.53
CA SER A 78 2.05 -5.26 4.39
C SER A 78 2.91 -4.60 5.46
N ALA A 79 3.43 -5.41 6.38
CA ALA A 79 4.31 -4.91 7.42
C ALA A 79 5.63 -4.42 6.83
N ASP A 80 6.16 -5.14 5.84
CA ASP A 80 7.45 -4.82 5.22
C ASP A 80 7.37 -3.56 4.37
N GLN A 81 6.30 -3.39 3.58
CA GLN A 81 6.09 -2.16 2.82
C GLN A 81 5.93 -0.95 3.74
N LEU A 82 5.19 -1.10 4.85
CA LEU A 82 4.99 -0.01 5.80
C LEU A 82 6.33 0.46 6.42
N ARG A 83 7.17 -0.48 6.86
CA ARG A 83 8.50 -0.18 7.41
C ARG A 83 9.41 0.49 6.38
N ARG A 84 9.53 -0.09 5.17
CA ARG A 84 10.38 0.46 4.11
C ARG A 84 9.98 1.89 3.75
N ARG A 85 8.68 2.16 3.63
CA ARG A 85 8.18 3.51 3.31
C ARG A 85 8.46 4.50 4.45
N PHE A 86 8.28 4.09 5.70
CA PHE A 86 8.61 4.93 6.85
C PHE A 86 10.11 5.30 6.90
N GLU A 87 10.99 4.33 6.69
CA GLU A 87 12.44 4.55 6.62
C GLU A 87 12.84 5.43 5.42
N LEU A 88 12.22 5.22 4.26
CA LEU A 88 12.47 6.03 3.07
C LEU A 88 12.09 7.49 3.30
N LEU A 89 10.89 7.74 3.83
CA LEU A 89 10.41 9.07 4.14
C LEU A 89 11.28 9.76 5.19
N THR A 90 11.62 9.03 6.26
CA THR A 90 12.51 9.55 7.32
C THR A 90 13.85 10.01 6.74
N ARG A 91 14.48 9.19 5.90
CA ARG A 91 15.74 9.54 5.21
C ARG A 91 15.58 10.74 4.28
N ALA A 92 14.54 10.75 3.45
CA ALA A 92 14.30 11.82 2.49
C ALA A 92 14.10 13.17 3.18
N PHE A 93 13.29 13.22 4.25
CA PHE A 93 13.07 14.47 4.99
C PHE A 93 14.29 14.89 5.81
N THR A 94 15.01 13.95 6.40
CA THR A 94 16.26 14.27 7.12
C THR A 94 17.31 14.87 6.17
N ALA A 95 17.42 14.34 4.95
CA ALA A 95 18.33 14.88 3.94
C ALA A 95 17.90 16.27 3.43
N ALA A 96 16.59 16.51 3.33
CA ALA A 96 16.05 17.78 2.85
C ALA A 96 16.05 18.90 3.90
N TRP A 97 16.14 18.57 5.20
CA TRP A 97 16.06 19.52 6.31
C TRP A 97 17.20 19.35 7.31
N PRO A 98 18.43 19.78 6.96
CA PRO A 98 19.61 19.59 7.81
C PRO A 98 19.66 20.50 9.04
N GLU A 99 18.81 21.54 9.12
CA GLU A 99 18.86 22.58 10.17
C GLU A 99 18.35 22.11 11.53
N GLY A 100 17.79 20.90 11.63
CA GLY A 100 17.32 20.36 12.89
C GLY A 100 16.73 18.95 12.77
N PRO A 101 16.37 18.33 13.90
CA PRO A 101 15.81 16.99 13.90
C PRO A 101 14.47 16.94 13.16
N VAL A 102 14.28 15.88 12.37
CA VAL A 102 13.03 15.55 11.69
C VAL A 102 12.33 14.45 12.47
N GLU A 103 11.06 14.66 12.78
CA GLU A 103 10.21 13.66 13.41
C GLU A 103 9.00 13.38 12.50
N LEU A 104 8.86 12.10 12.14
CA LEU A 104 7.79 11.63 11.26
C LEU A 104 6.71 10.98 12.12
N LEU A 105 5.52 11.59 12.16
CA LEU A 105 4.42 11.12 12.99
C LEU A 105 3.33 10.47 12.12
N PRO A 106 3.01 9.19 12.33
CA PRO A 106 1.88 8.56 11.64
C PRO A 106 0.57 9.24 12.02
N SER A 107 -0.29 9.41 11.02
CA SER A 107 -1.57 10.07 11.21
C SER A 107 -2.64 9.07 11.66
N VAL A 108 -3.16 9.22 12.88
CA VAL A 108 -4.21 8.32 13.42
C VAL A 108 -5.46 8.26 12.54
N LYS A 109 -5.79 9.35 11.85
CA LYS A 109 -6.94 9.38 10.91
C LYS A 109 -6.77 8.51 9.67
N ALA A 110 -5.53 8.11 9.34
CA ALA A 110 -5.25 7.25 8.20
C ALA A 110 -5.37 5.77 8.54
N SER A 111 -4.91 5.36 9.73
CA SER A 111 -5.09 4.02 10.25
C SER A 111 -4.99 4.04 11.77
N PHE A 112 -5.99 3.51 12.45
CA PHE A 112 -6.03 3.37 13.90
C PHE A 112 -5.81 1.93 14.35
N THR A 113 -5.42 1.02 13.43
CA THR A 113 -5.25 -0.39 13.78
C THR A 113 -4.02 -0.58 14.67
N ALA A 114 -4.20 -1.24 15.82
CA ALA A 114 -3.10 -1.48 16.75
C ALA A 114 -1.93 -2.27 16.13
N ALA A 115 -2.16 -3.00 15.04
CA ALA A 115 -1.10 -3.65 14.28
C ALA A 115 -0.18 -2.64 13.59
N ALA A 116 -0.73 -1.62 12.90
CA ALA A 116 0.07 -0.59 12.24
C ALA A 116 0.89 0.22 13.25
N TRP A 117 0.31 0.56 14.40
CA TRP A 117 0.98 1.32 15.47
C TRP A 117 2.07 0.55 16.22
N ARG A 118 2.12 -0.79 16.11
CA ARG A 118 3.22 -1.60 16.65
C ARG A 118 4.40 -1.73 15.68
N LEU A 119 4.19 -1.38 14.41
CA LEU A 119 5.18 -1.54 13.34
C LEU A 119 5.97 -0.26 13.06
N LEU A 120 5.39 0.90 13.37
CA LEU A 120 5.95 2.25 13.20
C LEU A 120 6.52 2.74 14.53
#